data_AF-A0A967TPK9-F1
#
_entry.id   AF-A0A967TPK9-F1
#
_cell.length_a   1.000
_cell.length_b   1.000
_cell.length_c   1.000
_cell.angle_alpha   90.00
_cell.angle_beta   90.00
_cell.angle_gamma   90.00
#
_symmetry.space_group_name_H-M   'P 1'
#
loop_
_entity.id
_entity.type
_entity.pdbx_description
1 polymer ?
#
loop_
_entity_poly.entity_id
_entity_poly.type
_entity_poly.pdbx_seq_one_letter_code
_entity_poly.pdbx_strand_id
1 'polypeptide(L)' 'EGLGAAMWQVLRAHYPGMYWRSRNSNPITSWYFQQADSADRRGPWVVFTIGVPEHAQRGRLVEDAMGRDPGWEEEAS' A
#
# COMPACT_ATOMS: atom_id res chain seq x y z
N GLU A 1 -10.85 -16.29 -8.91
CA GLU A 1 -9.44 -15.83 -8.79
C GLU A 1 -8.98 -15.26 -10.13
N GLY A 2 -8.27 -14.13 -10.17
CA GLY A 2 -7.68 -13.59 -11.42
C GLY A 2 -8.01 -12.12 -11.75
N LEU A 3 -9.19 -11.62 -11.38
CA LEU A 3 -9.57 -10.24 -11.71
C LEU A 3 -8.68 -9.20 -11.02
N GLY A 4 -8.38 -9.40 -9.73
CA GLY A 4 -7.51 -8.48 -8.97
C GLY A 4 -6.09 -8.39 -9.55
N ALA A 5 -5.53 -9.52 -9.97
CA ALA A 5 -4.22 -9.55 -10.63
C ALA A 5 -4.25 -8.85 -11.98
N ALA A 6 -5.29 -9.07 -12.80
CA ALA A 6 -5.44 -8.40 -14.09
C ALA A 6 -5.57 -6.88 -13.93
N MET A 7 -6.38 -6.41 -12.98
CA MET A 7 -6.50 -4.98 -12.67
C MET A 7 -5.18 -4.39 -12.18
N TRP A 8 -4.44 -5.14 -11.36
CA TRP A 8 -3.12 -4.71 -10.90
C TRP A 8 -2.13 -4.52 -12.05
N GLN A 9 -2.11 -5.43 -13.03
CA GLN A 9 -1.26 -5.29 -14.22
C GLN A 9 -1.60 -4.02 -15.01
N VAL A 10 -2.89 -3.71 -15.19
CA VAL A 10 -3.32 -2.47 -15.84
C VAL A 10 -2.87 -1.25 -15.05
N LEU A 11 -3.07 -1.24 -13.73
CA LEU A 11 -2.61 -0.14 -12.87
C LEU A 11 -1.10 0.07 -12.98
N ARG A 12 -0.31 -0.99 -12.98
CA ARG A 12 1.15 -0.94 -13.12
C ARG A 12 1.61 -0.41 -14.47
N ALA A 13 0.89 -0.72 -15.55
CA ALA A 13 1.20 -0.22 -16.87
C ALA A 13 0.98 1.29 -16.99
N HIS A 14 -0.05 1.83 -16.33
CA HIS A 14 -0.38 3.26 -16.40
C HIS A 14 0.34 4.11 -15.35
N TYR A 15 0.61 3.55 -14.17
CA TYR A 15 1.19 4.27 -13.04
C TYR A 15 2.50 3.60 -12.59
N PRO A 16 3.64 4.04 -13.14
CA PRO A 16 4.94 3.41 -12.86
C PRO A 16 5.36 3.59 -11.40
N GLY A 17 4.94 4.69 -10.75
CA GLY A 17 5.18 4.97 -9.34
C GLY A 17 3.87 5.12 -8.56
N MET A 18 3.70 4.37 -7.47
CA MET A 18 2.51 4.43 -6.62
C MET A 18 2.85 4.13 -5.16
N TYR A 19 1.93 4.53 -4.27
CA TYR A 19 1.90 4.13 -2.88
C TYR A 19 0.48 3.84 -2.44
N TRP A 20 0.33 2.95 -1.47
CA TRP A 20 -0.95 2.60 -0.86
C TRP A 20 -0.72 2.11 0.57
N ARG A 21 -1.77 1.99 1.36
CA ARG A 21 -1.71 1.40 2.71
C ARG A 21 -2.75 0.32 2.88
N SER A 22 -2.47 -0.68 3.71
CA SER A 22 -3.44 -1.67 4.17
C SER A 22 -3.32 -1.91 5.67
N ARG A 23 -4.40 -2.38 6.29
CA ARG A 23 -4.33 -2.89 7.67
C ARG A 23 -3.48 -4.14 7.71
N ASN A 24 -2.73 -4.34 8.80
CA ASN A 24 -1.92 -5.55 9.01
C ASN A 24 -2.77 -6.83 8.99
N SER A 25 -4.03 -6.72 9.40
CA SER A 25 -5.02 -7.81 9.43
C SER A 25 -5.65 -8.11 8.07
N ASN A 26 -5.46 -7.26 7.05
CA ASN A 26 -6.06 -7.52 5.74
C ASN A 26 -5.41 -8.78 5.13
N PRO A 27 -6.19 -9.82 4.77
CA PRO A 27 -5.66 -11.08 4.23
C PRO A 27 -4.90 -10.91 2.90
N ILE A 28 -5.17 -9.83 2.17
CA ILE A 28 -4.49 -9.49 0.90
C ILE A 28 -3.07 -8.90 1.16
N THR A 29 -2.75 -8.50 2.38
CA THR A 29 -1.47 -7.85 2.72
C THR A 29 -0.26 -8.69 2.33
N SER A 30 -0.34 -10.02 2.46
CA SER A 30 0.73 -10.94 2.03
C SER A 30 1.03 -10.86 0.53
N TRP A 31 -0.01 -10.62 -0.29
CA TRP A 31 0.14 -10.40 -1.71
C TRP A 31 0.74 -9.02 -2.01
N TYR A 32 0.35 -7.96 -1.28
CA TYR A 32 0.99 -6.64 -1.43
C TYR A 32 2.50 -6.67 -1.15
N PHE A 33 2.95 -7.45 -0.16
CA PHE A 33 4.38 -7.64 0.09
C PHE A 33 5.13 -8.24 -1.10
N GLN A 34 4.48 -9.08 -1.90
CA GLN A 34 5.09 -9.66 -3.10
C GLN A 34 5.12 -8.67 -4.27
N GLN A 35 4.25 -7.66 -4.26
CA GLN A 35 4.17 -6.70 -5.35
C GLN A 35 5.04 -5.46 -5.11
N ALA A 36 5.19 -5.00 -3.88
CA ALA A 36 5.82 -3.72 -3.56
C ALA A 36 7.36 -3.77 -3.58
N ASP A 37 7.99 -2.63 -3.91
CA ASP A 37 9.45 -2.48 -3.80
C ASP A 37 9.89 -2.24 -2.35
N SER A 38 9.04 -1.59 -1.55
CA SER A 38 9.25 -1.43 -0.12
C SER A 38 7.96 -1.37 0.67
N ALA A 39 8.06 -1.71 1.96
CA ALA A 39 6.97 -1.66 2.91
C ALA A 39 7.44 -1.08 4.25
N ASP A 40 6.68 -0.14 4.82
CA ASP A 40 6.91 0.48 6.13
C ASP A 40 5.72 0.15 7.04
N ARG A 41 5.99 -0.41 8.23
CA ARG A 41 4.95 -0.81 9.19
C ARG A 41 4.84 0.25 10.28
N ARG A 42 3.64 0.78 10.48
CA ARG A 42 3.33 1.79 11.50
C ARG A 42 2.03 1.44 12.22
N GLY A 43 2.17 0.85 13.41
CA GLY A 43 1.02 0.41 14.21
C GLY A 43 0.16 -0.58 13.42
N PRO A 44 -1.15 -0.33 13.23
CA PRO A 44 -2.05 -1.24 12.53
C PRO A 44 -1.96 -1.17 11.00
N TRP A 45 -1.10 -0.30 10.45
CA TRP A 45 -0.97 -0.07 9.02
C TRP A 45 0.38 -0.54 8.49
N VAL A 46 0.37 -0.97 7.24
CA VAL A 46 1.57 -1.10 6.39
C VAL A 46 1.39 -0.18 5.19
N VAL A 47 2.38 0.68 4.95
CA VAL A 47 2.46 1.52 3.75
C VAL A 47 3.40 0.85 2.75
N PHE A 48 2.92 0.64 1.54
CA PHE A 48 3.66 0.05 0.43
C PHE A 48 3.98 1.10 -0.61
N THR A 49 5.16 0.99 -1.23
CA THR A 49 5.52 1.82 -2.39
C THR A 49 6.11 0.95 -3.49
N ILE A 50 5.88 1.37 -4.74
CA ILE A 50 6.45 0.76 -5.94
C ILE A 50 6.84 1.84 -6.94
N GLY A 51 7.96 1.69 -7.63
CA GLY A 51 8.50 2.66 -8.58
C GLY A 51 8.93 3.99 -7.96
N VAL A 52 9.28 4.00 -6.67
CA VAL A 52 9.75 5.19 -5.93
C VAL A 52 11.17 4.93 -5.43
N PRO A 53 12.20 5.18 -6.26
CA PRO A 53 13.58 4.79 -5.93
C PRO A 53 14.22 5.70 -4.88
N GLU A 54 13.81 6.97 -4.80
CA GLU A 54 14.38 7.94 -3.87
C GLU A 54 13.87 7.71 -2.43
N HIS A 55 14.79 7.48 -1.49
CA HIS A 55 14.46 7.22 -0.09
C HIS A 55 13.70 8.39 0.56
N ALA A 56 14.15 9.64 0.33
CA ALA A 56 13.49 10.81 0.89
C ALA A 56 12.05 10.96 0.40
N GLN A 57 11.78 10.62 -0.88
CA GLN A 57 10.44 10.60 -1.43
C GLN A 57 9.58 9.52 -0.79
N ARG A 58 10.10 8.29 -0.62
CA ARG A 58 9.39 7.23 0.10
C ARG A 58 8.98 7.65 1.50
N GLY A 59 9.90 8.29 2.25
CA GLY A 59 9.59 8.82 3.58
C GLY A 59 8.41 9.80 3.57
N ARG A 60 8.38 10.76 2.63
CA ARG A 60 7.24 11.68 2.49
C ARG A 60 5.91 10.98 2.17
N LEU A 61 5.94 9.94 1.33
CA LEU A 61 4.75 9.16 0.99
C LEU A 61 4.25 8.31 2.15
N VAL A 62 5.14 7.80 3.01
CA VAL A 62 4.76 7.11 4.24
C VAL A 62 4.05 8.06 5.18
N GLU A 63 4.59 9.26 5.41
CA GLU A 63 3.95 10.26 6.26
C GLU A 63 2.59 10.71 5.70
N ASP A 64 2.49 10.98 4.40
CA ASP A 64 1.20 11.29 3.76
C ASP A 64 0.19 10.16 3.92
N ALA A 65 0.59 8.91 3.64
CA ALA A 65 -0.28 7.75 3.78
C ALA A 65 -0.77 7.57 5.21
N MET A 66 0.07 7.82 6.22
CA MET A 66 -0.30 7.72 7.62
C MET A 66 -1.23 8.86 8.07
N GLY A 67 -1.06 10.06 7.52
CA GLY A 67 -1.92 11.22 7.80
C GLY A 67 -3.32 11.16 7.20
N ARG A 68 -3.57 10.22 6.27
CA ARG A 68 -4.90 10.05 5.65
C ARG A 68 -5.93 9.51 6.65
N ASP A 69 -7.14 10.03 6.57
CA ASP A 69 -8.30 9.52 7.31
C ASP A 69 -8.46 8.00 7.06
N PRO A 70 -8.57 7.16 8.11
CA PRO A 70 -8.80 5.72 7.98
C PRO A 70 -10.01 5.36 7.11
N GLY A 71 -10.97 6.27 6.94
CA GLY A 71 -12.16 6.15 6.10
C GLY A 71 -13.23 5.27 6.74
N TRP A 72 -12.85 4.07 7.18
CA TRP A 72 -13.73 3.12 7.87
C TRP A 72 -12.99 2.53 9.08
N GLU A 73 -13.59 2.68 10.25
CA GLU A 73 -13.17 2.01 11.48
C GLU A 73 -14.20 0.90 11.74
N GLU A 74 -13.74 -0.35 11.71
CA GLU A 74 -14.59 -1.47 12.12
C GLU A 74 -14.90 -1.27 13.60
N GLU A 75 -16.18 -0.96 13.92
CA GLU A 75 -16.61 -0.76 15.30
C GLU A 75 -16.16 -1.95 16.13
N ALA A 76 -15.33 -1.69 17.14
CA ALA A 76 -14.91 -2.71 18.09
C ALA A 76 -16.16 -3.24 18.81
N SER A 77 -16.59 -4.44 18.44
CA SER A 77 -17.62 -5.19 19.16
C SER A 77 -17.13 -5.72 20.50
#